data_AF-A0A3M8H5B2-F1
#
_entry.id   AF-A0A3M8H5B2-F1
#
_cell.length_a   1.000
_cell.length_b   1.000
_cell.length_c   1.000
_cell.angle_alpha   90.00
_cell.angle_beta   90.00
_cell.angle_gamma   90.00
#
_symmetry.space_group_name_H-M   'P 1'
#
loop_
_entity.id
_entity.type
_entity.pdbx_description
1 polymer ?
#
loop_
_entity_poly.entity_id
_entity_poly.type
_entity_poly.pdbx_seq_one_letter_code
_entity_poly.pdbx_strand_id
1 'polypeptide(L)' 'MNTNYIVGTLFFLTGSFMLFMHRLVSLAVHHLGNFVNDTIHLSNLLYIPSILFIIIGLILIYIGLKRVKK' A
#
# COMPACT_ATOMS: atom_id res chain seq x y z
N MET A 1 8.29 -3.68 24.45
CA MET A 1 7.48 -3.64 23.22
C MET A 1 8.44 -3.55 22.04
N ASN A 2 8.33 -4.40 21.02
CA ASN A 2 9.36 -4.46 19.98
C ASN A 2 9.14 -3.34 18.95
N THR A 3 9.91 -2.26 19.04
CA THR A 3 9.77 -1.06 18.20
C THR A 3 9.72 -1.39 16.70
N ASN A 4 10.52 -2.36 16.25
CA ASN A 4 10.52 -2.81 14.84
C ASN A 4 9.17 -3.41 14.40
N TYR A 5 8.49 -4.12 15.30
CA TYR A 5 7.17 -4.68 15.03
C TYR A 5 6.11 -3.58 14.91
N ILE A 6 6.15 -2.57 15.79
CA ILE A 6 5.22 -1.43 15.76
C ILE A 6 5.44 -0.62 14.48
N VAL A 7 6.69 -0.22 14.21
CA VAL A 7 7.05 0.55 13.02
C VAL A 7 6.71 -0.25 11.75
N GLY A 8 7.03 -1.54 11.70
CA GLY A 8 6.68 -2.39 10.57
C GLY A 8 5.17 -2.49 10.33
N THR A 9 4.38 -2.61 11.41
CA THR A 9 2.91 -2.60 11.33
C THR A 9 2.39 -1.27 10.79
N LEU A 10 2.94 -0.13 11.23
CA LEU A 10 2.57 1.18 10.71
C LEU A 10 2.87 1.30 9.21
N PHE A 11 4.07 0.92 8.78
CA PHE A 11 4.43 0.92 7.35
C PHE A 11 3.53 0.03 6.50
N PHE A 12 3.20 -1.17 7.01
CA PHE A 12 2.28 -2.09 6.35
C PHE A 12 0.88 -1.51 6.21
N LEU A 13 0.35 -0.91 7.28
CA LEU A 13 -0.97 -0.27 7.27
C LEU A 13 -1.00 0.93 6.31
N THR A 14 0.02 1.78 6.34
CA THR A 14 0.13 2.93 5.42
C THR A 14 0.18 2.47 3.97
N GLY A 15 1.04 1.49 3.63
CA GLY A 15 1.12 0.98 2.26
C GLY A 15 -0.19 0.32 1.80
N SER A 16 -0.86 -0.42 2.68
CA SER A 16 -2.17 -1.02 2.39
C SER A 16 -3.25 0.04 2.16
N PHE A 17 -3.27 1.09 2.97
CA PHE A 17 -4.19 2.21 2.82
C PHE A 17 -3.94 2.98 1.51
N MET A 18 -2.67 3.23 1.15
CA MET A 18 -2.31 3.85 -0.11
C MET A 18 -2.79 3.02 -1.32
N LEU A 19 -2.60 1.69 -1.30
CA LEU A 19 -3.14 0.80 -2.33
C LEU A 19 -4.67 0.86 -2.42
N PHE A 20 -5.35 0.88 -1.27
CA PHE A 20 -6.80 0.96 -1.20
C PHE A 20 -7.33 2.27 -1.81
N MET A 21 -6.76 3.40 -1.41
CA MET A 21 -7.14 4.72 -1.96
C MET A 21 -6.85 4.80 -3.45
N HIS A 22 -5.72 4.24 -3.90
CA HIS A 22 -5.40 4.22 -5.32
C HIS A 22 -6.41 3.39 -6.13
N ARG A 23 -6.84 2.23 -5.62
CA ARG A 23 -7.91 1.44 -6.26
C ARG A 23 -9.24 2.19 -6.30
N LEU A 24 -9.61 2.88 -5.22
CA LEU A 24 -10.83 3.69 -5.18
C LEU A 24 -10.80 4.80 -6.24
N VAL A 25 -9.68 5.53 -6.34
CA VAL A 25 -9.50 6.58 -7.35
C VAL A 25 -9.54 5.99 -8.75
N SER A 26 -8.85 4.85 -8.98
CA SER A 26 -8.86 4.17 -10.28
C SER A 26 -10.27 3.77 -10.71
N LEU A 27 -11.07 3.22 -9.78
CA LEU A 27 -12.46 2.84 -10.04
C LEU A 27 -13.33 4.08 -10.33
N ALA A 28 -13.17 5.15 -9.55
CA ALA A 28 -13.91 6.40 -9.75
C ALA A 28 -13.59 7.03 -11.11
N VAL A 29 -12.31 7.07 -11.49
CA VAL A 29 -11.85 7.56 -12.79
C VAL A 29 -12.35 6.68 -13.92
N HIS A 30 -12.38 5.36 -13.74
CA HIS A 30 -12.96 4.44 -14.74
C HIS A 30 -14.46 4.71 -14.95
N HIS A 31 -15.23 4.88 -13.88
CA HIS A 31 -16.64 5.25 -13.99
C HIS A 31 -16.84 6.62 -14.65
N LEU A 32 -15.99 7.60 -14.32
CA LEU A 32 -16.04 8.92 -14.94
C LEU A 32 -15.68 8.86 -16.43
N GLY A 33 -14.66 8.10 -16.81
CA GLY A 33 -14.28 7.89 -18.21
C GLY A 33 -15.40 7.24 -19.02
N ASN A 34 -16.04 6.20 -18.46
CA ASN A 34 -17.21 5.58 -19.08
C ASN A 34 -18.40 6.56 -19.22
N PHE A 35 -18.58 7.47 -18.25
CA PHE A 35 -19.63 8.49 -18.31
C PHE A 35 -19.36 9.55 -19.38
N VAL A 36 -18.11 9.99 -19.52
CA VAL A 36 -17.68 11.01 -20.50
C VAL A 36 -17.37 10.41 -21.88
N ASN A 37 -17.43 9.07 -21.99
CA ASN A 37 -17.06 8.29 -23.18
C ASN A 37 -15.60 8.53 -23.60
N ASP A 38 -14.70 8.64 -22.62
CA ASP A 38 -13.27 8.88 -22.81
C ASP A 38 -12.44 7.86 -22.00
N THR A 39 -11.32 7.41 -22.57
CA THR A 39 -10.42 6.45 -21.94
C THR A 39 -9.35 7.17 -21.14
N ILE A 40 -9.59 7.33 -19.84
CA ILE A 40 -8.60 7.91 -18.92
C ILE A 40 -7.61 6.81 -18.48
N HIS A 41 -6.37 6.88 -18.98
CA HIS A 41 -5.32 5.95 -18.61
C HIS A 41 -4.68 6.33 -17.27
N LEU A 42 -4.92 5.53 -16.22
CA LEU A 42 -4.13 5.59 -14.99
C LEU A 42 -2.78 4.88 -15.15
N SER A 43 -1.71 5.53 -14.67
CA SER A 43 -0.37 4.96 -14.71
C SER A 43 -0.17 3.90 -13.62
N ASN A 44 0.27 2.72 -14.02
CA ASN A 44 0.62 1.65 -13.07
C ASN A 44 1.84 1.97 -12.20
N LEU A 45 2.62 3.00 -12.53
CA LEU A 45 3.75 3.47 -11.72
C LEU A 45 3.29 3.99 -10.35
N LEU A 46 2.04 4.44 -10.23
CA LEU A 46 1.47 4.95 -8.98
C LEU A 46 1.29 3.86 -7.89
N TYR A 47 1.32 2.57 -8.24
CA TYR A 47 1.25 1.47 -7.27
C TYR A 47 2.61 1.15 -6.61
N ILE A 48 3.71 1.51 -7.26
CA ILE A 48 5.09 1.22 -6.82
C ILE A 48 5.36 1.68 -5.38
N PRO A 49 5.08 2.94 -4.99
CA PRO A 49 5.33 3.39 -3.62
C PRO A 49 4.54 2.58 -2.59
N SER A 50 3.27 2.29 -2.86
CA SER A 50 2.43 1.53 -1.93
C SER A 50 2.94 0.10 -1.71
N ILE A 51 3.40 -0.56 -2.78
CA ILE A 51 4.01 -1.89 -2.70
C ILE A 51 5.33 -1.87 -1.91
N LEU A 52 6.18 -0.85 -2.13
CA LEU A 52 7.42 -0.66 -1.37
C LEU A 52 7.14 -0.54 0.14
N PHE A 53 6.16 0.28 0.53
CA PHE A 53 5.77 0.45 1.93
C PHE A 53 5.31 -0.87 2.56
N ILE A 54 4.52 -1.67 1.84
CA ILE A 54 4.06 -2.99 2.32
C ILE A 54 5.24 -3.95 2.52
N ILE A 55 6.15 -4.04 1.54
CA ILE A 55 7.31 -4.94 1.61
C ILE A 55 8.21 -4.56 2.79
N ILE A 56 8.53 -3.28 2.94
CA ILE A 56 9.36 -2.77 4.05
C ILE A 56 8.68 -3.05 5.39
N GLY A 57 7.36 -2.80 5.48
CA GLY A 57 6.58 -3.10 6.68
C GLY A 57 6.66 -4.58 7.07
N LEU A 58 6.46 -5.50 6.12
CA LEU A 58 6.56 -6.94 6.34
C LEU A 58 7.96 -7.37 6.81
N ILE A 59 9.02 -6.82 6.20
CA ILE A 59 10.41 -7.11 6.60
C ILE A 59 10.65 -6.69 8.05
N LEU A 60 10.20 -5.49 8.43
CA LEU A 60 10.36 -4.98 9.79
C LEU A 60 9.55 -5.79 10.82
N ILE A 61 8.32 -6.17 10.48
CA ILE A 61 7.48 -7.07 11.29
C ILE A 61 8.21 -8.40 11.50
N TYR A 62 8.74 -9.00 10.43
CA TYR A 62 9.45 -10.28 10.48
C TYR A 62 10.69 -10.21 11.38
N ILE A 63 11.52 -9.17 11.23
CA ILE A 63 12.70 -8.93 12.06
C ILE A 63 12.29 -8.73 13.53
N GLY A 64 11.21 -7.99 13.77
CA GLY A 64 10.62 -7.80 15.09
C GLY A 64 10.22 -9.14 15.71
N LEU A 65 9.38 -9.91 15.05
CA LEU A 65 8.94 -11.24 15.52
C LEU A 65 10.11 -12.17 15.83
N LYS A 66 11.13 -12.20 14.97
CA LYS A 66 12.34 -13.03 15.17
C LYS A 66 13.12 -12.64 16.44
N ARG A 67 13.15 -11.35 16.80
CA ARG A 67 13.80 -10.89 18.04
C ARG A 67 13.01 -11.23 19.32
N VAL A 68 11.69 -11.38 19.26
CA VAL A 68 10.87 -11.73 20.44
C VAL A 68 10.96 -13.22 20.78
N LYS A 69 11.20 -14.09 19.78
CA LYS A 69 11.33 -15.54 19.97
C LYS A 69 12.71 -15.99 20.49
N LYS A 70 13.67 -15.09 20.65
CA LYS A 70 15.05 -15.38 21.04
C LYS A 70 15.29 -14.90 22.46
#